data_AF-A0A350IA24-F1
#
_entry.id   AF-A0A350IA24-F1
#
_cell.length_a   1.000
_cell.length_b   1.000
_cell.length_c   1.000
_cell.angle_alpha   90.00
_cell.angle_beta   90.00
_cell.angle_gamma   90.00
#
_symmetry.space_group_name_H-M   'P 1'
#
loop_
_entity.id
_entity.type
_entity.pdbx_description
1 polymer ?
#
loop_
_entity_poly.entity_id
_entity_poly.type
_entity_poly.pdbx_seq_one_letter_code
_entity_poly.pdbx_strand_id
1 'polypeptide(L)'
;MAVYYLDGTTLSNSTAIYADVELTICESDGFYSDGVIVRQLVNCVLLNVQSCPSCPDPNPPSYTIYRSVVQSDCTNFCPGNAPNFLISVSLQSPVIWTALSLGDELPLADGWYATAATSTDTATGNYKMYNMLNGQISDIRVCSATGQCQAQ
;
A
#
# COMPACT_ATOMS: atom_id res chain seq x y z
N MET A 1 -5.90 1.38 -29.57
CA MET A 1 -4.48 1.01 -29.48
C MET A 1 -3.70 2.13 -30.13
N ALA A 2 -2.99 2.93 -29.34
CA ALA A 2 -2.14 3.98 -29.90
C ALA A 2 -0.81 3.35 -30.34
N VAL A 3 -0.31 3.74 -31.50
CA VAL A 3 1.00 3.32 -32.01
C VAL A 3 1.94 4.50 -31.79
N TYR A 4 2.99 4.29 -31.01
CA TYR A 4 4.00 5.30 -30.73
C TYR A 4 5.27 4.98 -31.52
N TYR A 5 5.86 6.00 -32.11
CA TYR A 5 7.10 5.88 -32.88
C TYR A 5 8.25 6.50 -32.09
N LEU A 6 9.38 5.81 -32.09
CA LEU A 6 10.57 6.16 -31.30
C LEU A 6 11.73 6.41 -32.25
N ASP A 7 12.60 7.37 -31.93
CA ASP A 7 13.86 7.60 -32.64
C ASP A 7 14.96 6.59 -32.24
N GLY A 8 14.74 5.84 -31.16
CA GLY A 8 15.56 4.71 -30.72
C GLY A 8 14.84 3.36 -30.84
N THR A 9 15.55 2.29 -30.50
CA THR A 9 14.98 0.91 -30.49
C THR A 9 14.17 0.60 -29.24
N THR A 10 14.38 1.36 -28.16
CA THR A 10 13.69 1.22 -26.87
C THR A 10 13.48 2.59 -26.24
N LEU A 11 12.53 2.69 -25.29
CA LEU A 11 12.29 3.92 -24.55
C LEU A 11 13.54 4.42 -23.79
N SER A 12 14.49 3.53 -23.47
CA SER A 12 15.73 3.87 -22.78
C SER A 12 16.78 4.54 -23.66
N ASN A 13 16.78 4.24 -24.97
CA ASN A 13 17.75 4.77 -25.93
C ASN A 13 17.19 5.95 -26.74
N SER A 14 15.86 6.10 -26.76
CA SER A 14 15.17 7.15 -27.51
C SER A 14 15.39 8.54 -26.90
N THR A 15 15.38 9.60 -27.72
CA THR A 15 15.42 10.99 -27.25
C THR A 15 14.07 11.68 -27.34
N ALA A 16 13.14 11.16 -28.15
CA ALA A 16 11.80 11.70 -28.36
C ALA A 16 10.78 10.59 -28.68
N ILE A 17 9.49 10.95 -28.64
CA ILE A 17 8.37 10.08 -29.06
C ILE A 17 7.54 10.85 -30.08
N TYR A 18 7.11 10.15 -31.13
CA TYR A 18 6.42 10.70 -32.28
C TYR A 18 5.10 9.98 -32.54
N ALA A 19 4.14 10.74 -33.08
CA ALA A 19 2.80 10.28 -33.44
C ALA A 19 2.75 9.68 -34.86
N ASP A 20 3.82 9.86 -35.65
CA ASP A 20 3.93 9.38 -37.03
C ASP A 20 5.20 8.55 -37.26
N VAL A 21 5.16 7.73 -38.32
CA VAL A 21 6.27 6.86 -38.74
C VAL A 21 7.44 7.63 -39.37
N GLU A 22 7.19 8.87 -39.80
CA GLU A 22 8.18 9.75 -40.43
C GLU A 22 9.02 10.52 -39.39
N LEU A 23 8.71 10.37 -38.10
CA LEU A 23 9.29 11.05 -36.95
C LEU A 23 9.22 12.58 -37.05
N THR A 24 8.11 13.12 -37.55
CA THR A 24 7.94 14.57 -37.78
C THR A 24 7.05 15.26 -36.77
N ILE A 25 6.00 14.57 -36.31
CA ILE A 25 5.02 15.06 -35.35
C ILE A 25 5.37 14.47 -33.99
N CYS A 26 5.83 15.34 -33.11
CA CYS A 26 6.04 15.02 -31.71
C CYS A 26 4.74 14.61 -31.03
N GLU A 27 4.82 13.60 -30.17
CA GLU A 27 3.69 13.23 -29.33
C GLU A 27 3.39 14.29 -28.27
N SER A 28 2.20 14.18 -27.69
CA SER A 28 1.75 15.05 -26.59
C SER A 28 2.64 14.91 -25.34
N ASP A 29 2.87 16.03 -24.65
CA ASP A 29 3.61 16.04 -23.38
C ASP A 29 2.94 15.12 -22.34
N GLY A 30 3.72 14.25 -21.72
CA GLY A 30 3.18 13.21 -20.85
C GLY A 30 4.20 12.19 -20.37
N PHE A 31 3.75 11.23 -19.57
CA PHE A 31 4.57 10.11 -19.10
C PHE A 31 4.36 8.89 -19.99
N TYR A 32 5.47 8.32 -20.46
CA TYR A 32 5.50 7.14 -21.31
C TYR A 32 6.25 6.02 -20.61
N SER A 33 5.76 4.79 -20.74
CA SER A 33 6.29 3.60 -20.07
C SER A 33 6.39 2.43 -21.04
N ASP A 34 7.48 1.69 -20.97
CA ASP A 34 7.66 0.40 -21.64
C ASP A 34 7.41 -0.81 -20.69
N GLY A 35 6.90 -0.54 -19.49
CA GLY A 35 6.65 -1.52 -18.44
C GLY A 35 7.85 -1.78 -17.52
N VAL A 36 9.03 -1.25 -17.82
CA VAL A 36 10.24 -1.38 -17.00
C VAL A 36 10.75 -0.01 -16.56
N ILE A 37 10.68 0.98 -17.45
CA ILE A 37 11.10 2.35 -17.20
C ILE A 37 10.01 3.34 -17.58
N VAL A 38 10.03 4.51 -16.92
CA VAL A 38 9.14 5.63 -17.21
C VAL A 38 9.98 6.84 -17.58
N ARG A 39 9.53 7.57 -18.59
CA ARG A 39 10.11 8.85 -19.02
C ARG A 39 9.03 9.87 -19.29
N GLN A 40 9.29 11.11 -18.93
CA GLN A 40 8.41 12.23 -19.25
C GLN A 40 8.86 12.86 -20.56
N LEU A 41 7.95 13.03 -21.50
CA LEU A 41 8.11 13.85 -22.70
C LEU A 41 7.66 15.27 -22.36
N VAL A 42 8.53 16.24 -22.55
CA VAL A 42 8.23 17.67 -22.39
C VAL A 42 8.81 18.42 -23.57
N ASN A 43 7.97 19.15 -24.31
CA ASN A 43 8.36 19.83 -25.54
C ASN A 43 9.14 18.91 -26.51
N CYS A 44 8.65 17.68 -26.71
CA CYS A 44 9.27 16.67 -27.59
C CYS A 44 10.64 16.13 -27.13
N VAL A 45 11.08 16.41 -25.91
CA VAL A 45 12.32 15.87 -25.37
C VAL A 45 12.00 14.90 -24.24
N LEU A 46 12.52 13.68 -24.32
CA LEU A 46 12.44 12.70 -23.24
C LEU A 46 13.45 13.04 -22.15
N LEU A 47 12.94 13.36 -20.97
CA LEU A 47 13.75 13.59 -19.78
C LEU A 47 14.45 12.29 -19.31
N ASN A 48 15.25 12.42 -18.26
CA ASN A 48 16.05 11.34 -17.69
C ASN A 48 15.20 10.10 -17.41
N VAL A 49 15.77 8.92 -17.72
CA VAL A 49 15.16 7.62 -17.39
C VAL A 49 14.90 7.57 -15.89
N GLN A 50 13.66 7.30 -15.51
CA GLN A 50 13.29 6.94 -14.16
C GLN A 50 12.96 5.44 -14.15
N SER A 51 13.71 4.66 -13.38
CA SER A 51 13.36 3.28 -13.12
C SER A 51 12.07 3.27 -12.29
N CYS A 52 10.99 2.81 -12.90
CA CYS A 52 9.72 2.61 -12.21
C CYS A 52 9.49 1.10 -12.13
N PRO A 53 10.12 0.39 -11.16
CA PRO A 53 9.94 -1.06 -11.02
C PRO A 53 8.47 -1.43 -10.80
N SER A 54 7.66 -0.47 -10.38
CA SER A 54 6.21 -0.48 -10.44
C SER A 54 5.74 0.96 -10.67
N CYS A 55 5.07 1.24 -11.79
CA CYS A 55 4.15 2.37 -11.80
C CYS A 55 3.21 2.17 -10.59
N PRO A 56 2.99 3.15 -9.70
CA PRO A 56 1.90 3.03 -8.75
C PRO A 56 0.64 2.83 -9.60
N ASP A 57 0.11 1.61 -9.55
CA ASP A 57 -1.10 1.23 -10.27
C ASP A 57 -2.14 2.31 -9.98
N PRO A 58 -2.80 2.94 -10.98
CA PRO A 58 -3.82 3.95 -10.72
C PRO A 58 -4.92 3.40 -9.78
N ASN A 59 -5.05 2.07 -9.70
CA ASN A 59 -5.80 1.38 -8.68
C ASN A 59 -4.84 0.54 -7.82
N PRO A 60 -4.20 1.09 -6.76
CA PRO A 60 -3.47 0.25 -5.84
C PRO A 60 -4.42 -0.82 -5.31
N PRO A 61 -3.98 -2.08 -5.17
CA PRO A 61 -4.83 -3.12 -4.63
C PRO A 61 -5.26 -2.70 -3.22
N SER A 62 -6.54 -2.33 -3.09
CA SER A 62 -7.12 -1.97 -1.80
C SER A 62 -7.66 -3.25 -1.16
N TYR A 63 -7.07 -3.62 -0.04
CA TYR A 63 -7.51 -4.77 0.73
C TYR A 63 -8.46 -4.30 1.82
N THR A 64 -9.56 -5.04 1.99
CA THR A 64 -10.46 -4.83 3.12
C THR A 64 -9.90 -5.60 4.31
N ILE A 65 -9.57 -4.89 5.37
CA ILE A 65 -9.20 -5.48 6.65
C ILE A 65 -10.22 -5.06 7.69
N TYR A 66 -10.45 -5.90 8.70
CA TYR A 66 -11.38 -5.61 9.78
C TYR A 66 -10.61 -5.22 11.02
N ARG A 67 -11.09 -4.21 11.76
CA ARG A 67 -10.56 -3.76 13.05
C ARG A 67 -11.61 -3.81 14.14
N SER A 68 -11.11 -3.88 15.37
CA SER A 68 -11.86 -3.66 16.61
C SER A 68 -11.99 -2.16 16.95
N VAL A 69 -12.68 -1.89 18.06
CA VAL A 69 -12.69 -0.56 18.68
C VAL A 69 -11.29 -0.17 19.18
N VAL A 70 -11.00 1.13 19.20
CA VAL A 70 -9.73 1.65 19.75
C VAL A 70 -9.63 1.31 21.23
N GLN A 71 -8.44 0.90 21.67
CA GLN A 71 -8.12 0.65 23.08
C GLN A 71 -6.91 1.47 23.52
N SER A 72 -6.86 1.83 24.81
CA SER A 72 -5.71 2.52 25.40
C SER A 72 -4.50 1.60 25.54
N ASP A 73 -4.74 0.30 25.70
CA ASP A 73 -3.71 -0.69 26.00
C ASP A 73 -3.94 -1.97 25.22
N CYS A 74 -2.83 -2.56 24.80
CA CYS A 74 -2.82 -3.83 24.10
C CYS A 74 -3.34 -4.98 24.99
N THR A 75 -3.17 -4.91 26.32
CA THR A 75 -3.42 -6.04 27.25
C THR A 75 -4.89 -6.39 27.32
N ASN A 76 -5.77 -5.44 27.00
CA ASN A 76 -7.19 -5.65 26.87
C ASN A 76 -7.55 -6.66 25.78
N PHE A 77 -6.68 -6.89 24.79
CA PHE A 77 -6.93 -7.86 23.73
C PHE A 77 -6.42 -9.27 24.06
N CYS A 78 -5.71 -9.49 25.17
CA CYS A 78 -5.13 -10.79 25.51
C CYS A 78 -5.96 -11.59 26.53
N PRO A 79 -5.99 -12.94 26.43
CA PRO A 79 -6.98 -13.81 27.09
C PRO A 79 -6.92 -13.93 28.63
N GLY A 80 -6.23 -13.02 29.33
CA GLY A 80 -6.25 -12.95 30.80
C GLY A 80 -7.29 -11.98 31.38
N ASN A 81 -7.65 -10.93 30.63
CA ASN A 81 -8.57 -9.85 31.06
C ASN A 81 -9.46 -9.31 29.92
N ALA A 82 -9.46 -9.95 28.74
CA ALA A 82 -10.10 -9.40 27.56
C ALA A 82 -11.64 -9.53 27.58
N PRO A 83 -12.41 -8.42 27.57
CA PRO A 83 -13.78 -8.49 27.06
C PRO A 83 -13.69 -8.88 25.58
N ASN A 84 -14.55 -9.79 25.13
CA ASN A 84 -14.53 -10.25 23.74
C ASN A 84 -14.77 -9.06 22.79
N PHE A 85 -13.74 -8.61 22.08
CA PHE A 85 -13.85 -7.47 21.18
C PHE A 85 -14.23 -7.95 19.79
N LEU A 86 -15.33 -7.40 19.27
CA LEU A 86 -15.75 -7.64 17.90
C LEU A 86 -14.84 -6.88 16.94
N ILE A 87 -14.24 -7.60 16.00
CA ILE A 87 -13.47 -7.08 14.87
C ILE A 87 -14.45 -6.96 13.70
N SER A 88 -15.22 -5.88 13.66
CA SER A 88 -16.31 -5.70 12.68
C SER A 88 -16.20 -4.43 11.85
N VAL A 89 -15.28 -3.53 12.18
CA VAL A 89 -15.11 -2.26 11.46
C VAL A 89 -14.17 -2.49 10.28
N SER A 90 -14.69 -2.49 9.06
CA SER A 90 -13.86 -2.58 7.86
C SER A 90 -13.11 -1.28 7.58
N LEU A 91 -11.84 -1.37 7.19
CA LEU A 91 -11.07 -0.28 6.62
C LEU A 91 -10.34 -0.74 5.36
N GLN A 92 -10.00 0.21 4.50
CA GLN A 92 -9.19 -0.03 3.32
C GLN A 92 -7.71 0.16 3.68
N SER A 93 -6.90 -0.80 3.27
CA SER A 93 -5.44 -0.76 3.41
C SER A 93 -4.78 -0.98 2.05
N PRO A 94 -3.63 -0.34 1.79
CA PRO A 94 -2.84 -0.60 0.58
C PRO A 94 -2.21 -2.00 0.53
N VAL A 95 -2.18 -2.71 1.67
CA VAL A 95 -1.58 -4.05 1.78
C VAL A 95 -2.50 -5.02 2.50
N ILE A 96 -2.28 -6.32 2.29
CA ILE A 96 -3.03 -7.36 3.02
C ILE A 96 -2.69 -7.32 4.50
N TRP A 97 -3.66 -7.71 5.34
CA TRP A 97 -3.52 -7.76 6.80
C TRP A 97 -2.26 -8.47 7.30
N THR A 98 -1.81 -9.53 6.61
CA THR A 98 -0.59 -10.26 6.97
C THR A 98 0.70 -9.49 6.68
N ALA A 99 0.67 -8.62 5.66
CA ALA A 99 1.81 -7.84 5.17
C ALA A 99 1.94 -6.47 5.85
N LEU A 100 0.97 -6.07 6.69
CA LEU A 100 1.07 -4.86 7.51
C LEU A 100 2.33 -4.89 8.37
N SER A 101 3.07 -3.79 8.31
CA SER A 101 4.37 -3.60 8.94
C SER A 101 4.48 -2.21 9.58
N LEU A 102 5.55 -1.99 10.32
CA LEU A 102 5.83 -0.71 10.98
C LEU A 102 6.00 0.39 9.93
N GLY A 103 5.32 1.52 10.12
CA GLY A 103 5.33 2.68 9.22
C GLY A 103 4.20 2.71 8.19
N ASP A 104 3.38 1.65 8.08
CA ASP A 104 2.23 1.68 7.17
C ASP A 104 1.18 2.69 7.62
N GLU A 105 0.67 3.48 6.68
CA GLU A 105 -0.34 4.51 6.93
C GLU A 105 -1.75 3.92 6.82
N LEU A 106 -2.53 4.08 7.88
CA LEU A 106 -3.95 3.74 7.89
C LEU A 106 -4.74 4.94 8.42
N PRO A 107 -5.93 5.25 7.86
CA PRO A 107 -6.75 6.38 8.27
C PRO A 107 -7.47 6.08 9.59
N LEU A 108 -6.68 5.92 10.67
CA LEU A 108 -7.12 5.54 12.00
C LEU A 108 -6.62 6.58 13.00
N ALA A 109 -7.44 6.83 14.02
CA ALA A 109 -7.02 7.63 15.16
C ALA A 109 -5.98 6.87 16.00
N ASP A 110 -5.19 7.60 16.76
CA ASP A 110 -4.13 7.03 17.59
C ASP A 110 -4.69 6.07 18.65
N GLY A 111 -4.00 4.96 18.86
CA GLY A 111 -4.37 3.93 19.84
C GLY A 111 -4.19 2.50 19.33
N TRP A 112 -4.57 1.54 20.18
CA TRP A 112 -4.43 0.11 19.89
C TRP A 112 -5.64 -0.44 19.15
N TYR A 113 -5.38 -1.23 18.11
CA TYR A 113 -6.39 -1.96 17.37
C TYR A 113 -5.98 -3.40 17.17
N ALA A 114 -6.90 -4.33 17.44
CA ALA A 114 -6.82 -5.68 16.91
C ALA A 114 -7.46 -5.73 15.53
N THR A 115 -6.75 -6.29 14.56
CA THR A 115 -7.21 -6.49 13.18
C THR A 115 -7.18 -7.93 12.75
N ALA A 116 -8.04 -8.25 11.78
CA ALA A 116 -8.10 -9.57 11.15
C ALA A 116 -8.44 -9.45 9.66
N ALA A 117 -8.21 -10.53 8.92
CA ALA A 117 -8.58 -10.65 7.52
C ALA A 117 -10.10 -10.71 7.29
N THR A 118 -10.86 -11.18 8.28
CA THR A 118 -12.32 -11.31 8.22
C THR A 118 -12.96 -10.75 9.49
N SER A 119 -14.25 -10.43 9.42
CA SER A 119 -14.97 -10.07 10.63
C SER A 119 -15.01 -11.26 11.59
N THR A 120 -14.42 -11.10 12.76
CA THR A 120 -14.26 -12.12 13.79
C THR A 120 -14.26 -11.46 15.16
N ASP A 121 -13.97 -12.21 16.21
CA ASP A 121 -13.75 -11.68 17.54
C ASP A 121 -12.35 -12.02 18.07
N THR A 122 -11.95 -11.39 19.17
CA THR A 122 -10.64 -11.65 19.82
C THR A 122 -10.64 -12.88 20.72
N ALA A 123 -11.78 -13.57 20.87
CA ALA A 123 -11.89 -14.81 21.64
C ALA A 123 -11.55 -16.06 20.80
N THR A 124 -11.92 -16.05 19.52
CA THR A 124 -11.83 -17.22 18.62
C THR A 124 -11.13 -16.92 17.30
N GLY A 125 -10.98 -15.63 16.95
CA GLY A 125 -10.35 -15.20 15.71
C GLY A 125 -8.83 -15.15 15.77
N ASN A 126 -8.18 -15.31 14.62
CA ASN A 126 -6.79 -14.88 14.44
C ASN A 126 -6.76 -13.37 14.22
N TYR A 127 -6.02 -12.68 15.09
CA TYR A 127 -5.86 -11.23 15.01
C TYR A 127 -4.41 -10.79 15.27
N LYS A 128 -4.09 -9.59 14.79
CA LYS A 128 -2.81 -8.91 14.97
C LYS A 128 -3.11 -7.59 15.61
N MET A 129 -2.30 -7.20 16.58
CA MET A 129 -2.50 -5.95 17.29
C MET A 129 -1.46 -4.97 16.80
N TYR A 130 -1.90 -3.77 16.47
CA TYR A 130 -0.98 -2.69 16.15
C TYR A 130 -1.38 -1.43 16.90
N ASN A 131 -0.37 -0.61 17.19
CA ASN A 131 -0.53 0.71 17.75
C ASN A 131 -0.45 1.75 16.63
N MET A 132 -1.48 2.59 16.51
CA MET A 132 -1.49 3.72 15.59
C MET A 132 -0.97 4.96 16.31
N LEU A 133 -0.03 5.67 15.68
CA LEU A 133 0.45 6.97 16.14
C LEU A 133 0.59 7.91 14.94
N ASN A 134 -0.05 9.08 14.99
CA ASN A 134 -0.11 10.05 13.89
C ASN A 134 -0.57 9.43 12.56
N GLY A 135 -1.49 8.46 12.59
CA GLY A 135 -2.00 7.78 11.38
C GLY A 135 -1.07 6.72 10.78
N GLN A 136 0.00 6.34 11.49
CA GLN A 136 0.94 5.29 11.08
C GLN A 136 1.02 4.15 12.10
N ILE A 137 1.34 2.94 11.64
CA ILE A 137 1.63 1.80 12.52
C ILE A 137 2.97 2.03 13.22
N SER A 138 2.91 2.28 14.52
CA SER A 138 4.06 2.59 15.37
C SER A 138 4.61 1.39 16.11
N ASP A 139 3.76 0.42 16.45
CA ASP A 139 4.16 -0.81 17.16
C ASP A 139 3.25 -1.98 16.72
N ILE A 140 3.79 -3.20 16.69
CA ILE A 140 3.04 -4.42 16.36
C ILE A 140 3.27 -5.45 17.46
N ARG A 141 2.17 -5.99 17.99
CA ARG A 141 2.18 -6.93 19.10
C ARG A 141 1.28 -8.13 18.86
N VAL A 142 1.60 -9.21 19.56
CA VAL A 142 0.83 -10.45 19.62
C VAL A 142 0.62 -10.84 21.08
N CYS A 143 -0.47 -11.55 21.34
CA CYS A 143 -0.69 -12.13 22.65
C CYS A 143 0.18 -13.37 22.83
N SER A 144 0.91 -13.43 23.94
CA SER A 144 1.64 -14.62 24.36
C SER A 144 0.66 -15.75 24.75
N ALA A 145 1.17 -16.98 24.80
CA ALA A 145 0.45 -18.11 25.39
C ALA A 145 0.06 -17.89 26.87
N THR A 146 0.69 -16.93 27.54
CA THR A 146 0.41 -16.51 28.93
C THR A 146 -0.56 -15.32 29.02
N GLY A 147 -1.14 -14.87 27.89
CA GLY A 147 -2.13 -13.80 27.87
C GLY A 147 -1.55 -12.39 28.11
N GLN A 148 -0.28 -12.17 27.79
CA GLN A 148 0.40 -10.87 27.87
C GLN A 148 0.72 -10.35 26.46
N CYS A 149 0.76 -9.03 26.26
CA CYS A 149 1.23 -8.50 24.99
C CYS A 149 2.74 -8.61 24.86
N GLN A 150 3.20 -9.19 23.76
CA GLN A 150 4.60 -9.21 23.40
C GLN A 150 4.79 -8.58 22.01
N ALA A 151 5.95 -7.98 21.77
CA ALA A 151 6.32 -7.52 20.43
C ALA A 151 6.37 -8.72 19.48
N GLN A 152 5.82 -8.53 18.28
CA GLN A 152 5.79 -9.55 17.23
C GLN A 152 7.17 -9.74 16.58
#